data_AF-A0A951CX36-F1
#
_entry.id   AF-A0A951CX36-F1
#
_cell.length_a   1.000
_cell.length_b   1.000
_cell.length_c   1.000
_cell.angle_alpha   90.00
_cell.angle_beta   90.00
_cell.angle_gamma   90.00
#
_symmetry.space_group_name_H-M   'P 1'
#
loop_
_entity.id
_entity.type
_entity.pdbx_description
1 polymer ?
#
loop_
_entity_poly.entity_id
_entity_poly.type
_entity_poly.pdbx_seq_one_letter_code
_entity_poly.pdbx_strand_id
1 'polypeptide(L)'
;MLSRPPLDAVSTLLRDDSHFEGAISVVRSEDSAPWLRDDPFARIFPAMLLTIDAGILGSVAPPAGPTIERYGSSNPWPWDKFT
;
A
#
# COMPACT_ATOMS: atom_id res chain seq x y z
N MET A 1 -13.34 0.47 16.87
CA MET A 1 -12.01 -0.05 16.49
C MET A 1 -12.03 -0.15 14.96
N LEU A 2 -11.27 0.68 14.23
CA LEU A 2 -11.10 0.43 12.80
C LEU A 2 -10.38 -0.91 12.69
N SER A 3 -11.02 -1.93 12.11
CA SER A 3 -10.40 -3.23 11.86
C SER A 3 -9.10 -3.01 11.09
N ARG A 4 -8.02 -3.67 11.50
CA ARG A 4 -6.74 -3.64 10.77
C ARG A 4 -7.02 -3.86 9.26
N PRO A 5 -6.39 -3.09 8.36
CA PRO A 5 -6.54 -3.32 6.94
C PRO A 5 -6.19 -4.78 6.61
N PRO A 6 -6.93 -5.44 5.71
CA PRO A 6 -6.69 -6.84 5.36
C PRO A 6 -5.33 -7.07 4.66
N LEU A 7 -4.71 -5.99 4.16
CA LEU A 7 -3.38 -6.00 3.51
C LEU A 7 -2.34 -5.36 4.41
N ASP A 8 -1.12 -5.88 4.41
CA ASP A 8 0.02 -5.27 5.12
C ASP A 8 0.61 -4.08 4.34
N ALA A 9 0.55 -4.10 3.01
CA ALA A 9 0.92 -2.97 2.16
C ALA A 9 0.20 -3.01 0.81
N VAL A 10 0.05 -1.84 0.19
CA VAL A 10 -0.38 -1.68 -1.20
C VAL A 10 0.42 -0.55 -1.84
N SER A 11 0.84 -0.75 -3.09
CA SER A 11 1.45 0.30 -3.91
C SER A 11 0.87 0.25 -5.31
N THR A 12 0.36 1.37 -5.81
CA THR A 12 -0.05 1.51 -7.21
C THR A 12 1.16 1.80 -8.08
N LEU A 13 1.18 1.24 -9.28
CA LEU A 13 2.18 1.52 -10.31
C LEU A 13 1.60 2.59 -11.23
N LEU A 14 2.25 3.76 -11.26
CA LEU A 14 1.81 4.92 -12.01
C LEU A 14 2.80 5.18 -13.14
N ARG A 15 2.29 5.52 -14.33
CA ARG A 15 3.11 6.04 -15.42
C ARG A 15 3.31 7.55 -15.29
N ASP A 16 2.28 8.25 -14.84
CA ASP A 16 2.26 9.69 -14.56
C ASP A 16 1.20 9.99 -13.47
N ASP A 17 0.84 11.26 -13.31
CA ASP A 17 -0.08 11.73 -12.26
C ASP A 17 -1.53 11.22 -12.40
N SER A 18 -1.88 10.67 -13.56
CA SER A 18 -3.27 10.32 -13.92
C SER A 18 -3.41 8.90 -14.45
N HIS A 19 -2.32 8.23 -14.83
CA HIS A 19 -2.37 6.90 -15.44
C HIS A 19 -1.82 5.80 -14.51
N PHE A 20 -2.72 4.90 -14.12
CA PHE A 20 -2.43 3.67 -13.39
C PHE A 20 -2.11 2.53 -14.37
N GLU A 21 -1.00 1.84 -14.14
CA GLU A 21 -0.55 0.69 -14.94
C GLU A 21 -0.57 -0.62 -14.14
N GLY A 22 -0.88 -0.57 -12.84
CA GLY A 22 -1.00 -1.76 -12.01
C GLY A 22 -0.96 -1.47 -10.52
N ALA A 23 -0.81 -2.53 -9.73
CA ALA A 23 -0.59 -2.44 -8.29
C ALA A 23 0.16 -3.68 -7.76
N ILE A 24 0.79 -3.50 -6.60
CA ILE A 24 1.40 -4.55 -5.79
C ILE A 24 0.71 -4.53 -4.43
N SER A 25 0.05 -5.62 -4.08
CA SER A 25 -0.57 -5.84 -2.77
C SER A 25 0.16 -6.94 -2.01
N VAL A 26 0.36 -6.74 -0.71
CA VAL A 26 1.23 -7.59 0.11
C VAL A 26 0.53 -8.01 1.39
N VAL A 27 0.69 -9.28 1.75
CA VAL A 27 0.38 -9.83 3.06
C VAL A 27 1.59 -10.60 3.58
N ARG A 28 1.80 -10.60 4.89
CA ARG A 28 2.88 -11.36 5.53
C ARG A 28 2.44 -12.72 6.05
N SER A 29 1.17 -12.85 6.43
CA SER A 29 0.62 -14.10 6.98
C SER A 29 -0.10 -14.90 5.90
N GLU A 30 0.12 -16.22 5.88
CA GLU A 30 -0.65 -17.15 5.05
C GLU A 30 -2.15 -17.09 5.35
N ASP A 31 -2.53 -16.83 6.61
CA ASP A 31 -3.93 -16.67 7.02
C ASP A 31 -4.60 -15.47 6.32
N SER A 32 -3.79 -14.50 5.87
CA SER A 32 -4.26 -13.31 5.17
C SER A 32 -4.19 -13.45 3.65
N ALA A 33 -3.61 -14.54 3.12
CA ALA A 33 -3.54 -14.81 1.69
C ALA A 33 -4.90 -14.82 0.96
N PRO A 34 -6.03 -15.26 1.56
CA PRO A 34 -7.33 -15.17 0.91
C PRO A 34 -7.71 -13.74 0.50
N TRP A 35 -7.27 -12.71 1.24
CA TRP A 35 -7.55 -11.32 0.90
C TRP A 35 -6.88 -10.85 -0.40
N LEU A 36 -5.77 -11.48 -0.81
CA LEU A 36 -5.14 -11.18 -2.11
C LEU A 36 -6.00 -11.65 -3.28
N ARG A 37 -6.89 -12.64 -3.08
CA ARG A 37 -7.83 -13.06 -4.13
C ARG A 37 -8.94 -12.05 -4.36
N ASP A 38 -9.25 -11.26 -3.33
CA ASP A 38 -10.25 -10.19 -3.37
C ASP A 38 -9.64 -8.81 -3.67
N ASP A 39 -8.36 -8.77 -4.06
CA ASP A 39 -7.67 -7.53 -4.42
C ASP A 39 -8.46 -6.78 -5.52
N PRO A 40 -8.89 -5.53 -5.28
CA PRO A 40 -9.64 -4.76 -6.27
C PRO A 40 -8.88 -4.54 -7.58
N PHE A 41 -7.55 -4.47 -7.55
CA PHE A 41 -6.73 -4.25 -8.75
C PHE A 41 -6.66 -5.50 -9.65
N ALA A 42 -6.85 -6.69 -9.08
CA ALA A 42 -6.93 -7.94 -9.85
C ALA A 42 -8.16 -8.00 -10.78
N ARG A 43 -9.14 -7.10 -10.59
CA ARG A 43 -10.32 -6.95 -11.47
C ARG A 43 -10.03 -6.09 -12.71
N ILE A 44 -8.94 -5.34 -12.69
CA ILE A 44 -8.61 -4.33 -13.71
C ILE A 44 -7.39 -4.79 -14.53
N PHE A 45 -6.39 -5.36 -13.87
CA PHE A 45 -5.12 -5.75 -14.48
C PHE A 45 -4.93 -7.27 -14.42
N PRO A 46 -4.13 -7.87 -15.34
CA PRO A 46 -3.65 -9.23 -15.17
C PRO A 46 -2.96 -9.38 -13.80
N ALA A 47 -3.40 -10.38 -13.03
CA ALA A 47 -2.92 -10.61 -11.67
C ALA A 47 -2.15 -11.93 -11.56
N MET A 48 -1.12 -11.92 -10.73
CA MET A 48 -0.35 -13.10 -10.37
C MET A 48 -0.06 -13.08 -8.86
N LEU A 49 -0.21 -14.23 -8.21
CA LEU A 49 0.15 -14.41 -6.81
C LEU A 49 1.52 -15.06 -6.72
N LEU A 50 2.42 -14.41 -5.99
CA LEU A 50 3.79 -14.88 -5.77
C LEU A 50 4.06 -15.05 -4.28
N THR A 51 4.61 -16.20 -3.91
CA THR A 51 5.30 -16.36 -2.63
C THR A 51 6.73 -15.89 -2.81
N ILE A 52 7.16 -14.94 -2.00
CA ILE A 52 8.51 -14.38 -2.03
C ILE A 52 9.21 -14.67 -0.71
N ASP A 53 10.53 -14.85 -0.76
CA ASP A 53 11.33 -15.00 0.45
C ASP A 53 11.55 -13.64 1.14
N ALA A 54 12.01 -13.69 2.39
CA ALA A 54 12.35 -12.52 3.17
C ALA A 54 13.43 -11.68 2.47
N GLY A 55 13.39 -10.36 2.70
CA GLY A 55 14.39 -9.41 2.17
C GLY A 55 14.07 -8.82 0.80
N ILE A 56 13.06 -9.35 0.08
CA ILE A 56 12.58 -8.74 -1.18
C ILE A 56 11.75 -7.49 -0.90
N LEU A 57 10.90 -7.53 0.13
CA LEU A 57 10.10 -6.39 0.58
C LEU A 57 10.45 -6.02 2.02
N GLY A 58 10.77 -4.76 2.24
CA GLY A 58 11.08 -4.21 3.56
C GLY A 58 9.83 -3.66 4.27
N SER A 59 9.87 -3.66 5.61
CA SER A 59 8.89 -2.91 6.39
C SER A 59 9.34 -1.45 6.50
N VAL A 60 8.43 -0.52 6.27
CA VAL A 60 8.64 0.90 6.53
C VAL A 60 7.82 1.28 7.75
N ALA A 61 8.37 2.14 8.62
CA ALA A 61 7.57 2.72 9.70
C ALA A 61 6.41 3.52 9.11
N PRO A 62 5.20 3.48 9.71
CA PRO A 62 4.10 4.31 9.22
C PRO A 62 4.52 5.79 9.22
N PRO A 63 4.16 6.55 8.16
CA PRO A 63 4.49 7.97 8.11
C PRO A 63 3.86 8.70 9.30
N ALA A 64 4.52 9.75 9.77
CA ALA A 64 3.95 10.62 10.79
C ALA A 64 2.76 11.39 10.20
N GLY A 65 1.63 11.37 10.91
CA GLY A 65 0.42 12.09 10.49
C GLY A 65 -0.44 11.34 9.45
N PRO A 66 -1.49 12.01 8.92
CA PRO A 66 -2.39 11.40 7.96
C PRO A 66 -1.71 11.17 6.60
N THR A 67 -1.92 9.98 6.01
CA THR A 67 -1.31 9.54 4.73
C THR A 67 -1.66 10.41 3.53
N ILE A 68 -2.78 11.15 3.59
CA ILE A 68 -3.19 12.09 2.53
C ILE A 68 -2.82 13.51 2.95
N GLU A 69 -1.86 14.08 2.25
CA GLU A 69 -1.71 15.53 2.20
C GLU A 69 -2.96 16.13 1.54
N ARG A 70 -3.63 17.06 2.23
CA ARG A 70 -4.72 17.82 1.63
C ARG A 70 -4.10 18.83 0.67
N TYR A 71 -4.10 18.51 -0.63
CA TYR A 71 -3.81 19.48 -1.69
C TYR A 71 -4.65 20.75 -1.45
N GLY A 72 -3.99 21.86 -1.13
CA GLY A 72 -4.65 23.14 -0.76
C GLY A 72 -4.39 23.61 0.69
N SER A 73 -3.74 22.81 1.53
CA SER A 73 -3.26 23.26 2.84
C SER A 73 -1.98 24.09 2.68
N SER A 74 -2.00 25.36 3.06
CA SER A 74 -0.80 26.22 3.16
C SER A 74 0.21 25.75 4.21
N ASN A 75 -0.10 24.64 4.90
CA ASN A 75 0.68 24.03 5.96
C ASN A 75 0.94 22.56 5.56
N PRO A 76 2.06 22.25 4.88
CA PRO A 76 2.47 20.87 4.72
C PRO A 76 2.70 20.27 6.11
N TRP A 77 2.25 19.03 6.31
CA TRP A 77 2.50 18.32 7.57
C TRP A 77 4.02 18.20 7.78
N PRO A 78 4.53 18.34 9.01
CA PRO A 78 5.95 18.21 9.28
C PRO A 78 6.44 16.84 8.81
N TRP A 79 7.29 16.84 7.78
CA TRP A 79 7.66 15.67 6.99
C TRP A 79 8.68 14.76 7.68
N ASP A 80 9.34 15.18 8.78
CA ASP A 80 10.61 14.52 9.13
C ASP A 80 10.89 14.04 10.56
N LYS A 81 10.22 14.46 11.66
CA LYS A 81 10.35 13.83 13.02
C LYS A 81 9.48 14.46 14.12
N PHE A 82 9.08 13.63 15.10
CA PHE A 82 8.96 14.03 16.51
C PHE A 82 9.72 13.01 17.37
N THR A 83 10.52 13.50 18.30
CA THR A 83 11.31 12.72 19.28
C THR A 83 10.45 12.39 20.48
#